data_AF-A0A7X9H2D6-F1
#
_entry.id   AF-A0A7X9H2D6-F1
#
_cell.length_a   1.000
_cell.length_b   1.000
_cell.length_c   1.000
_cell.angle_alpha   90.00
_cell.angle_beta   90.00
_cell.angle_gamma   90.00
#
_symmetry.space_group_name_H-M   'P 1'
#
loop_
_entity.id
_entity.type
_entity.pdbx_description
1 polymer ?
#
loop_
_entity_poly.entity_id
_entity_poly.type
_entity_poly.pdbx_seq_one_letter_code
_entity_poly.pdbx_strand_id
1 'polypeptide(L)'
;MKKIFEKLRDRYNVLVFVLSLAFSILIFKLASLTIISGDELREISNNKKVKDIPITAPRGEIRDRYGRLLAGNKPSFTVQLIKDELNMDDTKSRNATILKLIYILEEEGISYKDEFPILFNSFLYKNDNIYFQTSQSPTDKVIDTIVENNLVVDLMGTYKEYSNNPRVEDFITGKKIINILENQGLNDIPIEAVKVGNSVEFKYIENKNIEKWIKENNLSPNIDARSAIISMINSYNTKKIVMKMISDPIISEIAYNMLDSKGLVEDIKMEPISFSYDEEYKAIKRELVKNFKSVTMDSKAIDDFINILKEIDGINELLGTSFVKNDTRNKDKKITTVPGEVLLNIFKENDIKAPIVVTVNEENNSVSYKYKNEKDKRKFLEQYKLSNNTTPLEAMIKISET
;
A
#
# COMPACT_ATOMS: atom_id res chain seq x y z
N MET A 1 5.74 64.59 -55.84
CA MET A 1 5.87 63.30 -56.56
C MET A 1 7.25 63.05 -57.21
N LYS A 2 8.00 64.05 -57.70
CA LYS A 2 9.31 63.83 -58.37
C LYS A 2 10.42 63.17 -57.51
N LYS A 3 10.51 63.46 -56.19
CA LYS A 3 11.52 62.88 -55.28
C LYS A 3 11.39 61.37 -55.02
N ILE A 4 10.19 60.80 -55.22
CA ILE A 4 9.94 59.36 -54.99
C ILE A 4 10.51 58.54 -56.15
N PHE A 5 10.38 59.05 -57.38
CA PHE A 5 10.91 58.40 -58.59
C PHE A 5 12.44 58.44 -58.68
N GLU A 6 13.10 59.46 -58.12
CA GLU A 6 14.58 59.48 -58.06
C GLU A 6 15.15 58.42 -57.10
N LYS A 7 14.49 58.17 -55.96
CA LYS A 7 14.92 57.12 -55.02
C LYS A 7 14.69 55.70 -55.54
N LEU A 8 13.77 55.51 -56.49
CA LEU A 8 13.51 54.23 -57.16
C LEU A 8 14.55 53.85 -58.22
N ARG A 9 15.51 54.74 -58.53
CA ARG A 9 16.61 54.43 -59.47
C ARG A 9 17.78 53.69 -58.80
N ASP A 10 17.79 53.68 -57.46
CA ASP A 10 18.77 52.94 -56.67
C ASP A 10 18.32 51.49 -56.47
N ARG A 11 19.14 50.54 -56.94
CA ARG A 11 18.85 49.10 -56.90
C ARG A 11 18.61 48.61 -55.47
N TYR A 12 19.29 49.22 -54.49
CA TYR A 12 19.13 48.86 -53.07
C TYR A 12 17.74 49.24 -52.55
N ASN A 13 17.26 50.45 -52.83
CA ASN A 13 15.93 50.90 -52.40
C ASN A 13 14.79 50.11 -53.04
N VAL A 14 14.96 49.70 -54.31
CA VAL A 14 14.00 48.82 -54.98
C VAL A 14 13.94 47.45 -54.30
N LEU A 15 15.08 46.86 -53.94
CA LEU A 15 15.13 45.57 -53.25
C LEU A 15 14.49 45.65 -51.85
N VAL A 16 14.81 46.69 -51.08
CA VAL A 16 14.20 46.93 -49.76
C VAL A 16 12.68 47.12 -49.88
N PHE A 17 12.21 47.83 -50.91
CA PHE A 17 10.78 48.02 -51.14
C PHE A 17 10.07 46.71 -51.46
N VAL A 18 10.62 45.89 -52.36
CA VAL A 18 10.05 44.57 -52.72
C VAL A 18 10.02 43.65 -51.50
N LEU A 19 11.11 43.63 -50.72
CA LEU A 19 11.18 42.82 -49.50
C LEU A 19 10.17 43.29 -48.45
N SER A 20 10.06 44.59 -48.22
CA SER A 20 9.07 45.17 -47.31
C SER A 20 7.65 44.86 -47.76
N LEU A 21 7.37 44.90 -49.07
CA LEU A 21 6.07 44.55 -49.62
C LEU A 21 5.75 43.07 -49.39
N ALA A 22 6.72 42.16 -49.61
CA ALA A 22 6.56 40.74 -49.35
C ALA A 22 6.27 40.46 -47.86
N PHE A 23 7.00 41.10 -46.93
CA PHE A 23 6.73 40.98 -45.50
C PHE A 23 5.36 41.56 -45.12
N SER A 24 4.95 42.68 -45.70
CA SER A 24 3.60 43.22 -45.48
C SER A 24 2.52 42.23 -45.90
N ILE A 25 2.70 41.54 -47.03
CA ILE A 25 1.75 40.50 -47.49
C ILE A 25 1.71 39.32 -46.50
N LEU A 26 2.86 38.88 -46.00
CA LEU A 26 2.93 37.80 -45.01
C LEU A 26 2.27 38.19 -43.68
N ILE A 27 2.52 39.40 -43.19
CA ILE A 27 1.88 39.93 -41.97
C ILE A 27 0.37 40.00 -42.15
N PHE A 28 -0.11 40.48 -43.30
CA PHE A 28 -1.53 40.55 -43.57
C PHE A 28 -2.16 39.16 -43.68
N LYS A 29 -1.45 38.20 -44.29
CA LYS A 29 -1.91 36.80 -44.36
C LYS A 29 -1.95 36.17 -42.97
N LEU A 30 -0.96 36.43 -42.12
CA LEU A 30 -0.92 35.95 -40.75
C LEU A 30 -2.05 36.56 -39.92
N ALA A 31 -2.30 37.87 -40.04
CA ALA A 31 -3.42 38.54 -39.40
C ALA A 31 -4.76 37.98 -39.86
N SER A 32 -4.92 37.69 -41.15
CA SER A 32 -6.11 37.00 -41.67
C SER A 32 -6.28 35.61 -41.06
N LEU A 33 -5.20 34.82 -40.94
CA LEU A 33 -5.29 33.48 -40.37
C LEU A 33 -5.58 33.48 -38.86
N THR A 34 -5.03 34.45 -38.13
CA THR A 34 -5.09 34.52 -36.66
C THR A 34 -6.28 35.31 -36.12
N ILE A 35 -6.69 36.39 -36.80
CA ILE A 35 -7.80 37.26 -36.38
C ILE A 35 -9.10 36.88 -37.07
N ILE A 36 -9.09 36.71 -38.41
CA ILE A 36 -10.33 36.44 -39.16
C ILE A 36 -10.71 34.97 -39.06
N SER A 37 -9.76 34.06 -39.32
CA SER A 37 -9.99 32.60 -39.26
C SER A 37 -9.54 31.97 -37.93
N GLY A 38 -9.18 32.77 -36.94
CA GLY A 38 -8.65 32.28 -35.66
C GLY A 38 -9.66 31.42 -34.91
N ASP A 39 -10.90 31.91 -34.78
CA ASP A 39 -11.97 31.21 -34.06
C ASP A 39 -12.37 29.92 -34.78
N GLU A 40 -12.52 29.97 -36.11
CA GLU A 40 -12.84 28.79 -36.93
C GLU A 40 -11.73 27.73 -36.87
N LEU A 41 -10.46 28.12 -36.99
CA LEU A 41 -9.33 27.19 -36.90
C LEU A 41 -9.15 26.63 -35.48
N ARG A 42 -9.47 27.42 -34.45
CA ARG A 42 -9.46 26.98 -33.05
C ARG A 42 -10.60 26.01 -32.77
N GLU A 43 -11.78 26.25 -33.32
CA GLU A 43 -12.91 25.34 -33.25
C GLU A 43 -12.61 24.03 -34.00
N ILE A 44 -12.05 24.09 -35.22
CA ILE A 44 -11.59 22.91 -35.96
C ILE A 44 -10.52 22.16 -35.19
N SER A 45 -9.58 22.83 -34.51
CA SER A 45 -8.55 22.17 -33.69
C SER A 45 -9.14 21.49 -32.45
N ASN A 46 -10.08 22.15 -31.76
CA ASN A 46 -10.79 21.58 -30.63
C ASN A 46 -11.65 20.38 -31.06
N ASN A 47 -12.33 20.48 -32.20
CA ASN A 47 -13.18 19.43 -32.75
C ASN A 47 -12.36 18.29 -33.38
N LYS A 48 -11.19 18.56 -33.98
CA LYS A 48 -10.27 17.52 -34.53
C LYS A 48 -9.58 16.70 -33.45
N LYS A 49 -9.70 17.06 -32.16
CA LYS A 49 -9.44 16.12 -31.07
C LYS A 49 -10.59 15.09 -30.95
N VAL A 50 -11.04 14.52 -32.06
CA VAL A 50 -11.90 13.34 -32.03
C VAL A 50 -11.01 12.19 -31.59
N LYS A 51 -11.10 11.85 -30.30
CA LYS A 51 -10.51 10.62 -29.78
C LYS A 51 -11.56 9.54 -29.96
N ASP A 52 -11.32 8.62 -30.89
CA ASP A 52 -12.10 7.39 -30.95
C ASP A 52 -11.86 6.62 -29.65
N ILE A 53 -12.86 6.61 -28.76
CA ILE A 53 -12.85 5.81 -27.54
C ILE A 53 -13.57 4.51 -27.90
N PRO A 54 -12.86 3.40 -28.17
CA PRO A 54 -13.52 2.13 -28.45
C PRO A 54 -14.33 1.72 -27.21
N ILE A 55 -15.65 1.64 -27.36
CA ILE A 55 -16.51 1.12 -26.31
C ILE A 55 -16.40 -0.41 -26.35
N THR A 56 -15.80 -1.00 -25.32
CA THR A 56 -15.73 -2.45 -25.21
C THR A 56 -17.11 -3.02 -24.94
N ALA A 57 -17.50 -4.06 -25.68
CA ALA A 57 -18.76 -4.76 -25.43
C ALA A 57 -18.75 -5.40 -24.02
N PRO A 58 -19.89 -5.38 -23.30
CA PRO A 58 -20.01 -6.06 -22.01
C PRO A 58 -19.82 -7.58 -22.19
N ARG A 59 -19.22 -8.24 -21.20
CA ARG A 59 -19.05 -9.71 -21.21
C ARG A 59 -20.39 -10.41 -21.00
N GLY A 60 -20.49 -11.70 -21.36
CA GLY A 60 -21.65 -12.51 -21.01
C GLY A 60 -21.78 -12.68 -19.48
N GLU A 61 -23.02 -12.71 -18.98
CA GLU A 61 -23.29 -13.04 -17.58
C GLU A 61 -23.10 -14.54 -17.33
N ILE A 62 -22.46 -14.88 -16.22
CA ILE A 62 -22.33 -16.27 -15.74
C ILE A 62 -23.37 -16.48 -14.65
N ARG A 63 -24.22 -17.50 -14.83
CA ARG A 63 -25.28 -17.86 -13.89
C ARG A 63 -25.13 -19.31 -13.43
N ASP A 64 -25.61 -19.61 -12.22
CA ASP A 64 -25.66 -20.98 -11.73
C ASP A 64 -26.83 -21.78 -12.34
N ARG A 65 -26.94 -23.07 -11.99
CA ARG A 65 -28.02 -23.96 -12.45
C ARG A 65 -29.43 -23.52 -12.05
N TYR A 66 -29.56 -22.59 -11.10
CA TYR A 66 -30.81 -22.03 -10.62
C TYR A 66 -31.06 -20.62 -11.19
N GLY A 67 -30.20 -20.15 -12.11
CA GLY A 67 -30.31 -18.84 -12.75
C GLY A 67 -29.78 -17.66 -11.93
N ARG A 68 -29.13 -17.91 -10.78
CA ARG A 68 -28.53 -16.88 -9.92
C ARG A 68 -27.25 -16.36 -10.55
N LEU A 69 -27.09 -15.03 -10.60
CA LEU A 69 -25.92 -14.37 -11.17
C LEU A 69 -24.68 -14.66 -10.31
N LEU A 70 -23.63 -15.22 -10.92
CA LEU A 70 -22.33 -15.47 -10.30
C LEU A 70 -21.28 -14.46 -10.73
N ALA A 71 -21.32 -14.04 -12.00
CA ALA A 71 -20.47 -12.99 -12.53
C ALA A 71 -21.21 -12.19 -13.61
N GLY A 72 -21.15 -10.86 -13.54
CA GLY A 72 -21.77 -9.96 -14.51
C GLY A 72 -20.89 -8.73 -14.75
N ASN A 73 -21.43 -7.74 -15.46
CA ASN A 73 -20.77 -6.45 -15.65
C ASN A 73 -21.55 -5.37 -14.92
N LYS A 74 -20.84 -4.43 -14.29
CA LYS A 74 -21.42 -3.22 -13.71
C LYS A 74 -20.69 -2.01 -14.29
N PRO A 75 -21.39 -0.95 -14.71
CA PRO A 75 -20.76 0.33 -14.99
C PRO A 75 -20.00 0.80 -13.74
N SER A 76 -18.71 1.08 -13.89
CA SER A 76 -17.88 1.60 -12.79
C SER A 76 -17.39 2.99 -13.17
N PHE A 77 -17.62 3.95 -12.27
CA PHE A 77 -17.07 5.29 -12.41
C PHE A 77 -15.67 5.29 -11.82
N THR A 78 -14.68 5.68 -12.62
CA THR A 78 -13.29 5.82 -12.17
C THR A 78 -12.92 7.29 -12.18
N VAL A 79 -12.49 7.81 -11.03
CA VAL A 79 -11.88 9.14 -10.96
C VAL A 79 -10.43 9.01 -11.40
N GLN A 80 -10.04 9.74 -12.45
CA GLN A 80 -8.66 9.79 -12.92
C GLN A 80 -8.11 11.20 -12.69
N LEU A 81 -6.95 11.27 -12.03
CA LEU A 81 -6.22 12.52 -11.84
C LEU A 81 -5.12 12.63 -12.89
N ILE A 82 -5.21 13.64 -13.74
CA ILE A 82 -4.19 13.91 -14.76
C ILE A 82 -3.06 14.72 -14.11
N LYS A 83 -1.87 14.14 -14.12
CA LYS A 83 -0.66 14.71 -13.50
C LYS A 83 -0.36 16.13 -13.98
N ASP A 84 -0.55 16.40 -15.27
CA ASP A 84 -0.25 17.69 -15.88
C ASP A 84 -1.27 18.79 -15.51
N GLU A 85 -2.50 18.40 -15.12
CA GLU A 85 -3.55 19.32 -14.65
C GLU A 85 -3.46 19.61 -13.15
N LEU A 86 -2.82 18.71 -12.40
CA LEU A 86 -2.46 18.93 -11.01
C LEU A 86 -1.19 19.76 -10.96
N ASN A 87 -1.31 21.10 -10.93
CA ASN A 87 -0.22 22.09 -10.80
C ASN A 87 1.00 21.53 -10.03
N MET A 88 1.96 20.94 -10.75
CA MET A 88 3.03 20.16 -10.13
C MET A 88 3.99 21.04 -9.33
N ASP A 89 4.05 22.32 -9.69
CA ASP A 89 4.92 23.32 -9.06
C ASP A 89 4.37 23.82 -7.71
N ASP A 90 3.06 23.70 -7.45
CA ASP A 90 2.45 24.10 -6.19
C ASP A 90 1.97 22.89 -5.38
N THR A 91 2.84 22.44 -4.48
CA THR A 91 2.55 21.35 -3.54
C THR A 91 1.31 21.64 -2.68
N LYS A 92 1.05 22.91 -2.33
CA LYS A 92 -0.07 23.26 -1.46
C LYS A 92 -1.40 23.08 -2.18
N SER A 93 -1.54 23.60 -3.41
CA SER A 93 -2.74 23.40 -4.22
C SER A 93 -2.97 21.92 -4.52
N ARG A 94 -1.92 21.15 -4.82
CA ARG A 94 -2.04 19.70 -5.06
C ARG A 94 -2.60 18.97 -3.85
N ASN A 95 -2.03 19.21 -2.67
CA ASN A 95 -2.47 18.56 -1.43
C ASN A 95 -3.91 18.93 -1.10
N ALA A 96 -4.32 20.19 -1.34
CA ALA A 96 -5.71 20.61 -1.14
C ALA A 96 -6.69 19.88 -2.07
N THR A 97 -6.33 19.68 -3.35
CA THR A 97 -7.16 18.93 -4.30
C THR A 97 -7.29 17.45 -3.91
N ILE A 98 -6.17 16.80 -3.54
CA ILE A 98 -6.18 15.41 -3.09
C ILE A 98 -7.02 15.25 -1.82
N LEU A 99 -6.84 16.16 -0.84
CA LEU A 99 -7.62 16.15 0.39
C LEU A 99 -9.12 16.30 0.12
N LYS A 100 -9.50 17.19 -0.81
CA LYS A 100 -10.90 17.34 -1.23
C LYS A 100 -11.45 16.06 -1.87
N LEU A 101 -10.65 15.38 -2.69
CA LEU A 101 -11.07 14.11 -3.29
C LEU A 101 -11.29 13.04 -2.21
N ILE A 102 -10.36 12.91 -1.25
CA ILE A 102 -10.49 11.97 -0.14
C ILE A 102 -11.79 12.24 0.64
N TYR A 103 -12.09 13.49 0.96
CA TYR A 103 -13.32 13.86 1.63
C TYR A 103 -14.59 13.45 0.87
N ILE A 104 -14.64 13.66 -0.45
CA ILE A 104 -15.78 13.22 -1.27
C ILE A 104 -15.92 11.69 -1.26
N LEU A 105 -14.80 10.97 -1.33
CA LEU A 105 -14.81 9.50 -1.27
C LEU A 105 -15.28 9.01 0.10
N GLU A 106 -14.87 9.66 1.18
CA GLU A 106 -15.28 9.32 2.55
C GLU A 106 -16.75 9.65 2.81
N GLU A 107 -17.23 10.81 2.34
CA GLU A 107 -18.63 11.21 2.35
C GLU A 107 -19.54 10.15 1.70
N GLU A 108 -19.10 9.60 0.57
CA GLU A 108 -19.83 8.54 -0.14
C GLU A 108 -19.54 7.12 0.39
N GLY A 109 -18.75 7.00 1.46
CA GLY A 109 -18.39 5.72 2.05
C GLY A 109 -17.60 4.82 1.09
N ILE A 110 -16.91 5.39 0.11
CA ILE A 110 -16.14 4.65 -0.88
C ILE A 110 -14.82 4.20 -0.25
N SER A 111 -14.43 2.95 -0.50
CA SER A 111 -13.12 2.45 -0.08
C SER A 111 -12.06 2.77 -1.14
N TYR A 112 -10.91 3.29 -0.70
CA TYR A 112 -9.76 3.56 -1.56
C TYR A 112 -8.55 2.74 -1.09
N LYS A 113 -7.59 2.52 -1.99
CA LYS A 113 -6.37 1.79 -1.67
C LYS A 113 -5.37 2.75 -1.04
N ASP A 114 -4.99 2.47 0.20
CA ASP A 114 -3.92 3.16 0.91
C ASP A 114 -2.68 2.25 0.97
N GLU A 115 -1.55 2.76 0.50
CA GLU A 115 -0.24 2.12 0.56
C GLU A 115 0.78 2.96 1.35
N PHE A 116 0.32 4.03 2.00
CA PHE A 116 1.18 4.84 2.85
C PHE A 116 1.58 4.04 4.10
N PRO A 117 2.85 4.17 4.54
CA PRO A 117 3.33 3.49 5.74
C PRO A 117 2.87 4.16 7.04
N ILE A 118 1.91 5.08 6.97
CA ILE A 118 1.37 5.83 8.10
C ILE A 118 -0.04 5.32 8.35
N LEU A 119 -0.24 4.72 9.51
CA LEU A 119 -1.52 4.20 9.94
C LEU A 119 -2.14 5.16 10.96
N PHE A 120 -3.44 5.42 10.79
CA PHE A 120 -4.21 6.22 11.72
C PHE A 120 -5.03 5.33 12.65
N ASN A 121 -5.18 5.74 13.92
CA ASN A 121 -6.09 5.13 14.88
C ASN A 121 -5.87 3.61 15.04
N SER A 122 -4.62 3.20 15.20
CA SER A 122 -4.23 1.79 15.32
C SER A 122 -4.52 1.24 16.72
N PHE A 123 -5.02 0.01 16.80
CA PHE A 123 -5.24 -0.68 18.07
C PHE A 123 -3.96 -1.35 18.56
N LEU A 124 -3.55 -1.05 19.79
CA LEU A 124 -2.42 -1.69 20.44
C LEU A 124 -2.84 -2.22 21.81
N TYR A 125 -2.19 -3.28 22.29
CA TYR A 125 -2.36 -3.65 23.70
C TYR A 125 -1.69 -2.61 24.60
N LYS A 126 -2.31 -2.33 25.76
CA LYS A 126 -1.75 -1.43 26.78
C LYS A 126 -0.48 -2.00 27.41
N ASN A 127 -0.39 -3.33 27.50
CA ASN A 127 0.74 -4.04 28.09
C ASN A 127 1.33 -5.02 27.06
N ASP A 128 2.63 -4.89 26.78
CA ASP A 128 3.30 -5.74 25.81
C ASP A 128 3.31 -7.22 26.20
N ASN A 129 3.18 -7.54 27.49
CA ASN A 129 3.07 -8.92 27.96
C ASN A 129 1.89 -9.67 27.35
N ILE A 130 0.83 -8.95 26.98
CA ILE A 130 -0.37 -9.54 26.39
C ILE A 130 -0.04 -10.19 25.03
N TYR A 131 0.85 -9.58 24.24
CA TYR A 131 1.28 -10.16 22.96
C TYR A 131 1.99 -11.52 23.11
N PHE A 132 2.52 -11.83 24.30
CA PHE A 132 3.14 -13.12 24.60
C PHE A 132 2.16 -14.14 25.18
N GLN A 133 1.04 -13.69 25.74
CA GLN A 133 0.02 -14.54 26.38
C GLN A 133 -1.09 -14.96 25.41
N THR A 134 -1.36 -14.16 24.37
CA THR A 134 -2.37 -14.46 23.35
C THR A 134 -1.77 -14.44 21.94
N SER A 135 -2.36 -15.26 21.06
CA SER A 135 -2.11 -15.23 19.62
C SER A 135 -3.04 -14.27 18.87
N GLN A 136 -4.06 -13.73 19.55
CA GLN A 136 -5.04 -12.81 18.95
C GLN A 136 -4.44 -11.41 18.82
N SER A 137 -4.59 -10.80 17.64
CA SER A 137 -4.17 -9.41 17.43
C SER A 137 -5.10 -8.43 18.16
N PRO A 138 -4.63 -7.22 18.52
CA PRO A 138 -5.50 -6.19 19.12
C PRO A 138 -6.72 -5.90 18.23
N THR A 139 -6.53 -5.81 16.92
CA THR A 139 -7.60 -5.57 15.95
C THR A 139 -8.61 -6.72 15.93
N ASP A 140 -8.17 -7.98 15.93
CA ASP A 140 -9.07 -9.13 15.99
C ASP A 140 -9.87 -9.15 17.29
N LYS A 141 -9.25 -8.78 18.42
CA LYS A 141 -9.93 -8.67 19.70
C LYS A 141 -11.03 -7.59 19.67
N VAL A 142 -10.75 -6.42 19.08
CA VAL A 142 -11.77 -5.37 18.88
C VAL A 142 -12.92 -5.88 18.01
N ILE A 143 -12.60 -6.55 16.90
CA ILE A 143 -13.60 -7.13 15.99
C ILE A 143 -14.49 -8.13 16.75
N ASP A 144 -13.89 -9.07 17.48
CA ASP A 144 -14.61 -10.10 18.22
C ASP A 144 -15.49 -9.47 19.32
N THR A 145 -14.95 -8.48 20.04
CA THR A 145 -15.71 -7.73 21.06
C THR A 145 -16.95 -7.05 20.47
N ILE A 146 -16.84 -6.44 19.28
CA ILE A 146 -17.97 -5.80 18.59
C ILE A 146 -19.03 -6.81 18.17
N VAL A 147 -18.59 -7.96 17.62
CA VAL A 147 -19.49 -9.02 17.15
C VAL A 147 -20.22 -9.67 18.33
N GLU A 148 -19.50 -10.06 19.38
CA GLU A 148 -20.05 -10.73 20.57
C GLU A 148 -21.07 -9.88 21.32
N ASN A 149 -20.85 -8.56 21.36
CA ASN A 149 -21.75 -7.61 22.01
C ASN A 149 -22.84 -7.05 21.08
N ASN A 150 -22.97 -7.56 19.85
CA ASN A 150 -23.94 -7.10 18.84
C ASN A 150 -23.86 -5.59 18.52
N LEU A 151 -22.67 -4.98 18.64
CA LEU A 151 -22.48 -3.54 18.51
C LEU A 151 -22.40 -3.07 17.06
N VAL A 152 -22.45 -3.98 16.10
CA VAL A 152 -22.48 -3.63 14.66
C VAL A 152 -23.69 -2.76 14.33
N VAL A 153 -24.83 -3.02 14.98
CA VAL A 153 -26.07 -2.24 14.79
C VAL A 153 -25.94 -0.81 15.31
N ASP A 154 -25.20 -0.64 16.40
CA ASP A 154 -24.88 0.67 16.97
C ASP A 154 -23.92 1.42 16.04
N LEU A 155 -22.82 0.77 15.62
CA LEU A 155 -21.80 1.33 14.71
C LEU A 155 -22.40 1.80 13.39
N MET A 156 -23.30 1.02 12.81
CA MET A 156 -23.98 1.36 11.57
C MET A 156 -24.72 2.70 11.63
N GLY A 157 -25.20 3.10 12.82
CA GLY A 157 -25.91 4.34 13.06
C GLY A 157 -25.03 5.55 13.39
N THR A 158 -23.70 5.42 13.30
CA THR A 158 -22.75 6.48 13.67
C THR A 158 -22.37 7.36 12.49
N TYR A 159 -21.91 8.57 12.80
CA TYR A 159 -21.39 9.54 11.85
C TYR A 159 -20.23 10.33 12.47
N LYS A 160 -19.43 10.99 11.64
CA LYS A 160 -18.38 11.93 12.06
C LYS A 160 -18.52 13.23 11.28
N GLU A 161 -18.54 14.34 12.02
CA GLU A 161 -18.67 15.66 11.41
C GLU A 161 -17.31 16.18 10.91
N TYR A 162 -17.28 16.66 9.68
CA TYR A 162 -16.11 17.37 9.15
C TYR A 162 -16.20 18.85 9.51
N SER A 163 -15.89 19.16 10.78
CA SER A 163 -16.09 20.48 11.41
C SER A 163 -15.43 21.68 10.69
N ASN A 164 -14.55 21.48 9.70
CA ASN A 164 -13.73 22.53 9.11
C ASN A 164 -13.93 22.79 7.60
N ASN A 165 -14.86 22.11 6.91
CA ASN A 165 -15.06 22.32 5.47
C ASN A 165 -16.55 22.42 5.10
N PRO A 166 -17.10 23.62 4.86
CA PRO A 166 -18.52 23.82 4.55
C PRO A 166 -18.96 23.25 3.18
N ARG A 167 -18.09 22.53 2.48
CA ARG A 167 -18.34 21.89 1.18
C ARG A 167 -18.22 20.37 1.22
N VAL A 168 -18.12 19.77 2.40
CA VAL A 168 -17.99 18.33 2.60
C VAL A 168 -19.08 17.93 3.58
N GLU A 169 -19.91 16.95 3.21
CA GLU A 169 -20.92 16.42 4.11
C GLU A 169 -20.30 15.48 5.14
N ASP A 170 -21.04 15.19 6.20
CA ASP A 170 -20.56 14.33 7.28
C ASP A 170 -20.29 12.90 6.81
N PHE A 171 -19.26 12.27 7.38
CA PHE A 171 -19.01 10.85 7.17
C PHE A 171 -20.11 10.04 7.86
N ILE A 172 -20.77 9.13 7.14
CA ILE A 172 -21.82 8.25 7.68
C ILE A 172 -21.35 6.80 7.58
N THR A 173 -21.21 6.11 8.71
CA THR A 173 -20.78 4.71 8.76
C THR A 173 -21.73 3.80 7.99
N GLY A 174 -23.04 4.10 7.99
CA GLY A 174 -24.04 3.41 7.18
C GLY A 174 -23.77 3.42 5.67
N LYS A 175 -23.32 4.53 5.09
CA LYS A 175 -22.94 4.61 3.66
C LYS A 175 -21.76 3.68 3.37
N LYS A 176 -20.73 3.68 4.23
CA LYS A 176 -19.56 2.79 4.12
C LYS A 176 -19.95 1.32 4.19
N ILE A 177 -20.85 0.94 5.09
CA ILE A 177 -21.36 -0.44 5.20
C ILE A 177 -22.07 -0.87 3.90
N ILE A 178 -22.95 -0.02 3.36
CA ILE A 178 -23.65 -0.30 2.11
C ILE A 178 -22.62 -0.53 0.99
N ASN A 179 -21.61 0.34 0.86
CA ASN A 179 -20.53 0.16 -0.12
C ASN A 179 -19.74 -1.15 0.07
N ILE A 180 -19.44 -1.52 1.32
CA ILE A 180 -18.76 -2.80 1.63
C ILE A 180 -19.62 -3.99 1.19
N LEU A 181 -20.93 -3.97 1.46
CA LEU A 181 -21.87 -5.01 1.07
C LEU A 181 -22.00 -5.13 -0.45
N GLU A 182 -22.10 -4.00 -1.17
CA GLU A 182 -22.09 -3.99 -2.63
C GLU A 182 -20.82 -4.64 -3.20
N ASN A 183 -19.66 -4.33 -2.62
CA ASN A 183 -18.39 -4.94 -2.99
C ASN A 183 -18.27 -6.42 -2.60
N GLN A 184 -19.20 -6.98 -1.82
CA GLN A 184 -19.32 -8.43 -1.57
C GLN A 184 -20.25 -9.15 -2.55
N GLY A 185 -20.81 -8.43 -3.54
CA GLY A 185 -21.68 -8.99 -4.57
C GLY A 185 -23.17 -8.78 -4.32
N LEU A 186 -23.55 -8.05 -3.26
CA LEU A 186 -24.91 -7.57 -3.06
C LEU A 186 -25.16 -6.34 -3.92
N ASN A 187 -25.36 -6.56 -5.21
CA ASN A 187 -25.49 -5.47 -6.15
C ASN A 187 -26.79 -4.68 -5.96
N ASP A 188 -26.71 -3.38 -6.26
CA ASP A 188 -27.85 -2.45 -6.39
C ASP A 188 -28.73 -2.36 -5.14
N ILE A 189 -28.11 -2.29 -3.96
CA ILE A 189 -28.83 -2.12 -2.70
C ILE A 189 -29.72 -0.87 -2.82
N PRO A 190 -31.06 -0.98 -2.69
CA PRO A 190 -31.98 0.13 -2.87
C PRO A 190 -32.18 0.90 -1.56
N ILE A 191 -31.12 1.01 -0.74
CA ILE A 191 -31.16 1.60 0.58
C ILE A 191 -30.07 2.67 0.65
N GLU A 192 -30.41 3.81 1.21
CA GLU A 192 -29.50 4.89 1.53
C GLU A 192 -29.47 5.14 3.04
N ALA A 193 -28.33 5.63 3.52
CA ALA A 193 -28.13 6.05 4.91
C ALA A 193 -28.01 7.58 4.94
N VAL A 194 -28.90 8.25 5.67
CA VAL A 194 -29.00 9.70 5.70
C VAL A 194 -28.95 10.19 7.14
N LYS A 195 -28.18 11.25 7.41
CA LYS A 195 -28.18 11.92 8.71
C LYS A 195 -29.45 12.75 8.87
N VAL A 196 -30.21 12.47 9.93
CA VAL A 196 -31.39 13.23 10.34
C VAL A 196 -31.18 13.71 11.78
N GLY A 197 -30.86 14.99 11.92
CA GLY A 197 -30.42 15.56 13.19
C GLY A 197 -29.15 14.88 13.70
N ASN A 198 -29.21 14.28 14.89
CA ASN A 198 -28.09 13.57 15.51
C ASN A 198 -28.16 12.05 15.32
N SER A 199 -28.96 11.57 14.37
CA SER A 199 -29.17 10.14 14.12
C SER A 199 -29.01 9.80 12.63
N VAL A 200 -28.66 8.56 12.34
CA VAL A 200 -28.60 8.04 10.96
C VAL A 200 -29.84 7.17 10.72
N GLU A 201 -30.62 7.55 9.70
CA GLU A 201 -31.79 6.81 9.24
C GLU A 201 -31.47 6.04 7.96
N PHE A 202 -31.98 4.82 7.85
CA PHE A 202 -31.91 4.02 6.63
C PHE A 202 -33.25 4.10 5.90
N LYS A 203 -33.23 4.46 4.62
CA LYS A 203 -34.43 4.65 3.80
C LYS A 203 -34.32 3.89 2.50
N TYR A 204 -35.44 3.39 2.02
CA TYR A 204 -35.51 2.82 0.67
C TYR A 204 -35.55 3.95 -0.36
N ILE A 205 -34.82 3.76 -1.45
CA ILE A 205 -34.77 4.71 -2.57
C ILE A 205 -36.01 4.48 -3.46
N GLU A 206 -36.89 5.47 -3.53
CA GLU A 206 -38.23 5.36 -4.16
C GLU A 206 -38.21 4.93 -5.64
N ASN A 207 -37.14 5.25 -6.38
CA ASN A 207 -37.04 4.99 -7.81
C ASN A 207 -36.48 3.59 -8.16
N LYS A 208 -36.21 2.74 -7.18
CA LYS A 208 -35.67 1.38 -7.39
C LYS A 208 -36.72 0.31 -7.14
N ASN A 209 -36.55 -0.86 -7.77
CA ASN A 209 -37.45 -2.00 -7.59
C ASN A 209 -37.11 -2.78 -6.30
N ILE A 210 -37.65 -2.32 -5.18
CA ILE A 210 -37.41 -2.85 -3.83
C ILE A 210 -37.94 -4.29 -3.71
N GLU A 211 -39.13 -4.57 -4.25
CA GLU A 211 -39.76 -5.90 -4.17
C GLU A 211 -38.90 -6.98 -4.86
N LYS A 212 -38.38 -6.66 -6.05
CA LYS A 212 -37.46 -7.54 -6.76
C LYS A 212 -36.21 -7.82 -5.94
N TRP A 213 -35.60 -6.77 -5.37
CA TRP A 213 -34.38 -6.90 -4.57
C TRP A 213 -34.60 -7.73 -3.29
N ILE A 214 -35.72 -7.52 -2.58
CA ILE A 214 -36.10 -8.32 -1.40
C ILE A 214 -36.20 -9.80 -1.78
N LYS A 215 -36.87 -10.10 -2.90
CA LYS A 215 -37.07 -11.47 -3.38
C LYS A 215 -35.75 -12.15 -3.80
N GLU A 216 -34.89 -11.45 -4.53
CA GLU A 216 -33.60 -11.98 -5.00
C GLU A 216 -32.66 -12.31 -3.84
N ASN A 217 -32.77 -11.57 -2.73
CA ASN A 217 -31.95 -11.76 -1.54
C ASN A 217 -32.62 -12.62 -0.46
N ASN A 218 -33.77 -13.25 -0.75
CA ASN A 218 -34.55 -14.07 0.19
C ASN A 218 -34.88 -13.37 1.52
N LEU A 219 -35.16 -12.07 1.46
CA LEU A 219 -35.53 -11.26 2.62
C LEU A 219 -37.03 -11.38 2.93
N SER A 220 -37.40 -11.08 4.18
CA SER A 220 -38.80 -11.06 4.60
C SER A 220 -39.60 -9.98 3.85
N PRO A 221 -40.85 -10.27 3.43
CA PRO A 221 -41.73 -9.26 2.85
C PRO A 221 -41.96 -8.10 3.83
N ASN A 222 -41.99 -6.87 3.33
CA ASN A 222 -42.19 -5.63 4.11
C ASN A 222 -41.15 -5.37 5.21
N ILE A 223 -39.95 -5.93 5.10
CA ILE A 223 -38.83 -5.61 5.98
C ILE A 223 -38.48 -4.12 5.87
N ASP A 224 -38.16 -3.46 7.00
CA ASP A 224 -37.68 -2.08 6.98
C ASP A 224 -36.22 -2.01 6.50
N ALA A 225 -35.81 -0.85 5.98
CA ALA A 225 -34.50 -0.67 5.37
C ALA A 225 -33.35 -0.97 6.35
N ARG A 226 -33.49 -0.62 7.64
CA ARG A 226 -32.45 -0.88 8.63
C ARG A 226 -32.34 -2.38 8.90
N SER A 227 -33.45 -3.07 9.14
CA SER A 227 -33.48 -4.52 9.36
C SER A 227 -33.02 -5.31 8.14
N ALA A 228 -33.26 -4.80 6.93
CA ALA A 228 -32.74 -5.39 5.69
C ALA A 228 -31.22 -5.38 5.67
N ILE A 229 -30.58 -4.24 5.98
CA ILE A 229 -29.10 -4.17 6.08
C ILE A 229 -28.56 -5.12 7.15
N ILE A 230 -29.19 -5.19 8.33
CA ILE A 230 -28.78 -6.11 9.39
C ILE A 230 -28.83 -7.57 8.92
N SER A 231 -29.91 -7.95 8.23
CA SER A 231 -30.07 -9.28 7.66
C SER A 231 -28.98 -9.61 6.65
N MET A 232 -28.59 -8.62 5.82
CA MET A 232 -27.50 -8.75 4.85
C MET A 232 -26.13 -8.90 5.50
N ILE A 233 -25.85 -8.14 6.56
CA ILE A 233 -24.59 -8.28 7.32
C ILE A 233 -24.47 -9.70 7.88
N ASN A 234 -25.55 -10.20 8.50
CA ASN A 234 -25.57 -11.52 9.10
C ASN A 234 -25.42 -12.65 8.07
N SER A 235 -25.96 -12.49 6.85
CA SER A 235 -25.83 -13.50 5.79
C SER A 235 -24.45 -13.54 5.13
N TYR A 236 -23.68 -12.43 5.15
CA TYR A 236 -22.37 -12.31 4.47
C TYR A 236 -21.15 -12.45 5.39
N ASN A 237 -21.35 -13.01 6.60
CA ASN A 237 -20.38 -13.13 7.69
C ASN A 237 -20.08 -11.78 8.37
N THR A 238 -20.73 -11.57 9.51
CA THR A 238 -20.62 -10.36 10.34
C THR A 238 -19.16 -10.01 10.67
N LYS A 239 -18.34 -11.00 11.06
CA LYS A 239 -16.92 -10.76 11.40
C LYS A 239 -16.14 -10.18 10.22
N LYS A 240 -16.36 -10.69 9.01
CA LYS A 240 -15.71 -10.18 7.79
C LYS A 240 -16.14 -8.76 7.46
N ILE A 241 -17.43 -8.43 7.64
CA ILE A 241 -17.94 -7.08 7.42
C ILE A 241 -17.35 -6.11 8.44
N VAL A 242 -17.37 -6.47 9.74
CA VAL A 242 -16.78 -5.65 10.81
C VAL A 242 -15.29 -5.43 10.59
N MET A 243 -14.54 -6.45 10.17
CA MET A 243 -13.12 -6.30 9.81
C MET A 243 -12.91 -5.23 8.73
N LYS A 244 -13.73 -5.22 7.68
CA LYS A 244 -13.66 -4.21 6.61
C LYS A 244 -14.13 -2.82 7.05
N MET A 245 -15.06 -2.76 7.98
CA MET A 245 -15.48 -1.49 8.58
C MET A 245 -14.33 -0.91 9.40
N ILE A 246 -13.75 -1.69 10.30
CA ILE A 246 -12.70 -1.24 11.21
C ILE A 246 -11.39 -0.94 10.46
N SER A 247 -11.14 -1.51 9.28
CA SER A 247 -9.99 -1.09 8.47
C SER A 247 -10.06 0.39 8.02
N ASP A 248 -11.22 1.02 8.10
CA ASP A 248 -11.36 2.47 7.91
C ASP A 248 -10.93 3.22 9.18
N PRO A 249 -9.98 4.18 9.11
CA PRO A 249 -9.49 4.88 10.29
C PRO A 249 -10.55 5.67 11.08
N ILE A 250 -11.57 6.19 10.39
CA ILE A 250 -12.65 6.95 11.04
C ILE A 250 -13.52 6.00 11.83
N ILE A 251 -13.90 4.87 11.23
CA ILE A 251 -14.70 3.85 11.91
C ILE A 251 -13.92 3.22 13.07
N SER A 252 -12.62 2.99 12.90
CA SER A 252 -11.73 2.52 13.98
C SER A 252 -11.82 3.41 15.22
N GLU A 253 -11.70 4.72 15.05
CA GLU A 253 -11.79 5.70 16.14
C GLU A 253 -13.18 5.69 16.81
N ILE A 254 -14.24 5.72 16.01
CA ILE A 254 -15.63 5.66 16.51
C ILE A 254 -15.84 4.38 17.32
N ALA A 255 -15.38 3.24 16.79
CA ALA A 255 -15.51 1.95 17.42
C ALA A 255 -14.74 1.89 18.74
N TYR A 256 -13.51 2.41 18.79
CA TYR A 256 -12.75 2.48 20.03
C TYR A 256 -13.46 3.30 21.10
N ASN A 257 -13.86 4.53 20.77
CA ASN A 257 -14.53 5.43 21.72
C ASN A 257 -15.83 4.81 22.25
N MET A 258 -16.59 4.16 21.37
CA MET A 258 -17.81 3.45 21.75
C MET A 258 -17.51 2.29 22.70
N LEU A 259 -16.51 1.46 22.41
CA LEU A 259 -16.14 0.33 23.26
C LEU A 259 -15.56 0.75 24.61
N ASP A 260 -14.70 1.77 24.61
CA ASP A 260 -14.05 2.31 25.80
C ASP A 260 -15.08 2.92 26.76
N SER A 261 -16.05 3.67 26.22
CA SER A 261 -17.18 4.19 27.02
C SER A 261 -18.04 3.11 27.68
N LYS A 262 -18.04 1.89 27.12
CA LYS A 262 -18.75 0.72 27.66
C LYS A 262 -17.85 -0.18 28.51
N GLY A 263 -16.57 0.15 28.69
CA GLY A 263 -15.61 -0.66 29.45
C GLY A 263 -15.25 -1.99 28.77
N LEU A 264 -15.41 -2.11 27.45
CA LEU A 264 -15.24 -3.37 26.72
C LEU A 264 -13.81 -3.59 26.17
N VAL A 265 -12.93 -2.60 26.29
CA VAL A 265 -11.57 -2.60 25.72
C VAL A 265 -10.52 -2.15 26.74
N GLU A 266 -10.61 -2.65 27.97
CA GLU A 266 -9.74 -2.23 29.08
C GLU A 266 -8.25 -2.43 28.82
N ASP A 267 -7.88 -3.43 28.02
CA ASP A 267 -6.49 -3.76 27.71
C ASP A 267 -6.02 -3.25 26.34
N ILE A 268 -6.86 -2.52 25.62
CA ILE A 268 -6.54 -1.93 24.31
C ILE A 268 -6.43 -0.42 24.44
N LYS A 269 -5.38 0.14 23.82
CA LYS A 269 -5.23 1.57 23.59
C LYS A 269 -5.28 1.89 22.11
N MET A 270 -5.72 3.09 21.79
CA MET A 270 -5.66 3.62 20.43
C MET A 270 -4.43 4.50 20.29
N GLU A 271 -3.61 4.21 19.28
CA GLU A 271 -2.48 5.04 18.87
C GLU A 271 -2.94 5.90 17.67
N PRO A 272 -3.03 7.23 17.81
CA PRO A 272 -3.57 8.09 16.76
C PRO A 272 -2.80 8.03 15.45
N ILE A 273 -1.47 7.88 15.53
CA ILE A 273 -0.57 7.77 14.38
C ILE A 273 0.48 6.70 14.71
N SER A 274 0.64 5.73 13.83
CA SER A 274 1.71 4.74 13.90
C SER A 274 2.34 4.51 12.53
N PHE A 275 3.57 3.97 12.51
CA PHE A 275 4.22 3.56 11.27
C PHE A 275 4.08 2.06 11.08
N SER A 276 3.70 1.62 9.88
CA SER A 276 3.57 0.19 9.56
C SER A 276 4.88 -0.56 9.80
N TYR A 277 6.01 0.05 9.45
CA TYR A 277 7.34 -0.54 9.63
C TYR A 277 7.72 -0.74 11.09
N ASP A 278 7.29 0.15 11.99
CA ASP A 278 7.60 0.04 13.41
C ASP A 278 6.84 -1.14 14.04
N GLU A 279 5.57 -1.32 13.68
CA GLU A 279 4.81 -2.48 14.15
C GLU A 279 5.27 -3.79 13.50
N GLU A 280 5.66 -3.78 12.22
CA GLU A 280 6.31 -4.94 11.59
C GLU A 280 7.60 -5.33 12.33
N TYR A 281 8.45 -4.36 12.65
CA TYR A 281 9.67 -4.59 13.41
C TYR A 281 9.37 -5.16 14.80
N LYS A 282 8.41 -4.57 15.54
CA LYS A 282 7.99 -5.09 16.85
C LYS A 282 7.37 -6.48 16.74
N ALA A 283 6.60 -6.77 15.70
CA ALA A 283 6.01 -8.10 15.48
C ALA A 283 7.09 -9.16 15.30
N ILE A 284 8.09 -8.90 14.45
CA ILE A 284 9.27 -9.77 14.27
C ILE A 284 9.98 -9.96 15.61
N LYS A 285 10.22 -8.87 16.34
CA LYS A 285 10.88 -8.91 17.65
C LYS A 285 10.11 -9.77 18.66
N ARG A 286 8.78 -9.61 18.74
CA ARG A 286 7.90 -10.42 19.60
C ARG A 286 7.98 -11.91 19.23
N GLU A 287 8.03 -12.24 17.94
CA GLU A 287 8.20 -13.62 17.47
C GLU A 287 9.56 -14.20 17.89
N LEU A 288 10.63 -13.44 17.74
CA LEU A 288 11.96 -13.87 18.18
C LEU A 288 12.03 -14.11 19.70
N VAL A 289 11.45 -13.20 20.51
CA VAL A 289 11.38 -13.38 21.97
C VAL A 289 10.59 -14.64 22.36
N LYS A 290 9.56 -15.02 21.59
CA LYS A 290 8.81 -16.27 21.83
C LYS A 290 9.65 -17.52 21.58
N ASN A 291 10.52 -17.47 20.57
CA ASN A 291 11.26 -18.62 20.08
C ASN A 291 12.66 -18.76 20.72
N PHE A 292 13.26 -17.68 21.19
CA PHE A 292 14.63 -17.64 21.69
C PHE A 292 14.71 -17.01 23.07
N LYS A 293 15.27 -17.74 24.04
CA LYS A 293 15.36 -17.28 25.45
C LYS A 293 16.32 -16.11 25.63
N SER A 294 17.27 -15.98 24.71
CA SER A 294 18.34 -15.00 24.74
C SER A 294 17.97 -13.64 24.13
N VAL A 295 16.80 -13.55 23.50
CA VAL A 295 16.29 -12.32 22.86
C VAL A 295 15.30 -11.63 23.80
N THR A 296 15.40 -10.31 23.90
CA THR A 296 14.47 -9.47 24.69
C THR A 296 13.86 -8.39 23.81
N MET A 297 12.82 -7.68 24.27
CA MET A 297 12.25 -6.58 23.49
C MET A 297 13.22 -5.40 23.32
N ASP A 298 14.14 -5.20 24.26
CA ASP A 298 15.05 -4.07 24.30
C ASP A 298 16.46 -4.38 23.74
N SER A 299 16.75 -5.65 23.44
CA SER A 299 18.06 -6.03 22.90
C SER A 299 18.25 -5.54 21.47
N LYS A 300 19.51 -5.26 21.09
CA LYS A 300 19.83 -4.80 19.74
C LYS A 300 19.82 -5.95 18.75
N ALA A 301 19.46 -5.68 17.50
CA ALA A 301 19.39 -6.69 16.44
C ALA A 301 20.71 -7.46 16.22
N ILE A 302 21.87 -6.81 16.40
CA ILE A 302 23.18 -7.46 16.28
C ILE A 302 23.38 -8.46 17.43
N ASP A 303 23.02 -8.07 18.65
CA ASP A 303 23.16 -8.93 19.84
C ASP A 303 22.21 -10.12 19.74
N ASP A 304 20.97 -9.89 19.29
CA ASP A 304 20.00 -10.96 19.01
C ASP A 304 20.52 -11.94 17.98
N PHE A 305 21.05 -11.44 16.87
CA PHE A 305 21.60 -12.29 15.81
C PHE A 305 22.69 -13.22 16.35
N ILE A 306 23.64 -12.67 17.11
CA ILE A 306 24.72 -13.45 17.72
C ILE A 306 24.17 -14.47 18.72
N ASN A 307 23.24 -14.05 19.57
CA ASN A 307 22.66 -14.90 20.60
C ASN A 307 21.81 -16.04 20.02
N ILE A 308 21.01 -15.76 18.99
CA ILE A 308 20.23 -16.76 18.25
C ILE A 308 21.17 -17.79 17.63
N LEU A 309 22.25 -17.35 16.96
CA LEU A 309 23.22 -18.26 16.35
C LEU A 309 23.90 -19.17 17.38
N LYS A 310 24.14 -18.67 18.60
CA LYS A 310 24.67 -19.47 19.71
C LYS A 310 23.64 -20.45 20.27
N GLU A 311 22.38 -20.04 20.39
CA GLU A 311 21.30 -20.86 20.96
C GLU A 311 20.93 -22.05 20.06
N ILE A 312 21.05 -21.89 18.73
CA ILE A 312 20.75 -22.96 17.75
C ILE A 312 21.99 -23.71 17.24
N ASP A 313 23.18 -23.43 17.78
CA ASP A 313 24.47 -23.92 17.23
C ASP A 313 24.65 -23.63 15.72
N GLY A 314 24.04 -22.54 15.24
CA GLY A 314 23.90 -22.18 13.83
C GLY A 314 25.15 -21.61 13.18
N ILE A 315 26.23 -21.41 13.94
CA ILE A 315 27.51 -20.92 13.41
C ILE A 315 28.05 -21.85 12.32
N ASN A 316 27.92 -23.17 12.50
CA ASN A 316 28.35 -24.15 11.52
C ASN A 316 27.58 -24.01 10.19
N GLU A 317 26.27 -23.77 10.27
CA GLU A 317 25.42 -23.57 9.10
C GLU A 317 25.72 -22.24 8.41
N LEU A 318 25.90 -21.15 9.19
CA LEU A 318 26.27 -19.84 8.65
C LEU A 318 27.59 -19.89 7.88
N LEU A 319 28.60 -20.52 8.46
CA LEU A 319 29.90 -20.68 7.80
C LEU A 319 29.82 -21.69 6.66
N GLY A 320 28.92 -22.67 6.71
CA GLY A 320 28.71 -23.68 5.68
C GLY A 320 27.88 -23.23 4.48
N THR A 321 27.40 -21.98 4.44
CA THR A 321 26.49 -21.47 3.40
C THR A 321 27.09 -20.30 2.63
N SER A 322 26.70 -20.17 1.35
CA SER A 322 27.01 -19.01 0.52
C SER A 322 25.74 -18.19 0.24
N PHE A 323 25.88 -16.87 0.26
CA PHE A 323 24.77 -15.94 0.06
C PHE A 323 24.96 -15.20 -1.25
N VAL A 324 24.05 -15.43 -2.19
CA VAL A 324 24.10 -14.83 -3.53
C VAL A 324 23.09 -13.69 -3.61
N LYS A 325 23.57 -12.47 -3.87
CA LYS A 325 22.71 -11.28 -4.04
C LYS A 325 22.96 -10.64 -5.41
N ASN A 326 21.89 -10.16 -6.04
CA ASN A 326 22.01 -9.40 -7.28
C ASN A 326 22.66 -8.04 -7.00
N ASP A 327 23.60 -7.63 -7.86
CA ASP A 327 24.26 -6.32 -7.75
C ASP A 327 23.23 -5.20 -7.97
N THR A 328 23.18 -4.29 -7.01
CA THR A 328 22.32 -3.10 -7.02
C THR A 328 22.53 -2.20 -8.24
N ARG A 329 23.73 -2.22 -8.85
CA ARG A 329 24.08 -1.38 -10.01
C ARG A 329 23.94 -2.10 -11.35
N ASN A 330 23.96 -3.43 -11.35
CA ASN A 330 23.84 -4.25 -12.55
C ASN A 330 23.09 -5.56 -12.22
N LYS A 331 21.82 -5.66 -12.63
CA LYS A 331 20.96 -6.82 -12.32
C LYS A 331 21.50 -8.15 -12.86
N ASP A 332 22.38 -8.13 -13.86
CA ASP A 332 22.98 -9.33 -14.46
C ASP A 332 24.22 -9.83 -13.71
N LYS A 333 24.76 -9.04 -12.76
CA LYS A 333 25.93 -9.43 -11.96
C LYS A 333 25.48 -9.95 -10.59
N LYS A 334 25.89 -11.16 -10.25
CA LYS A 334 25.68 -11.77 -8.93
C LYS A 334 26.90 -11.54 -8.04
N ILE A 335 26.66 -11.15 -6.79
CA ILE A 335 27.67 -11.03 -5.74
C ILE A 335 27.46 -12.20 -4.79
N THR A 336 28.44 -13.10 -4.74
CA THR A 336 28.46 -14.22 -3.79
C THR A 336 29.26 -13.79 -2.56
N THR A 337 28.64 -13.89 -1.39
CA THR A 337 29.27 -13.64 -0.09
C THR A 337 29.36 -14.95 0.67
N VAL A 338 30.55 -15.31 1.13
CA VAL A 338 30.80 -16.53 1.91
C VAL A 338 31.27 -16.11 3.31
N PRO A 339 30.47 -16.31 4.37
CA PRO A 339 30.84 -15.88 5.72
C PRO A 339 32.18 -16.46 6.22
N GLY A 340 32.51 -17.70 5.89
CA GLY A 340 33.81 -18.26 6.27
C GLY A 340 35.00 -17.68 5.50
N GLU A 341 34.83 -17.15 4.29
CA GLU A 341 35.89 -16.37 3.64
C GLU A 341 36.10 -15.03 4.34
N VAL A 342 35.02 -14.39 4.79
CA VAL A 342 35.08 -13.17 5.61
C VAL A 342 35.85 -13.45 6.90
N LEU A 343 35.56 -14.55 7.59
CA LEU A 343 36.28 -14.95 8.80
C LEU A 343 37.77 -15.22 8.53
N LEU A 344 38.12 -15.90 7.43
CA LEU A 344 39.52 -16.13 7.06
C LEU A 344 40.25 -14.83 6.70
N ASN A 345 39.54 -13.82 6.18
CA ASN A 345 40.14 -12.51 5.94
C ASN A 345 40.38 -11.77 7.25
N ILE A 346 39.45 -11.81 8.21
CA ILE A 346 39.66 -11.29 9.57
C ILE A 346 40.87 -11.97 10.23
N PHE A 347 41.03 -13.28 10.06
CA PHE A 347 42.23 -13.99 10.55
C PHE A 347 43.52 -13.43 9.95
N LYS A 348 43.57 -13.17 8.65
CA LYS A 348 44.74 -12.57 8.00
C LYS A 348 45.04 -11.17 8.52
N GLU A 349 44.02 -10.36 8.76
CA GLU A 349 44.16 -9.01 9.33
C GLU A 349 44.73 -9.03 10.75
N ASN A 350 44.48 -10.10 11.50
CA ASN A 350 45.01 -10.32 12.85
C ASN A 350 46.26 -11.22 12.88
N ASP A 351 47.01 -11.30 11.77
CA ASP A 351 48.24 -12.11 11.63
C ASP A 351 48.08 -13.65 11.84
N ILE A 352 46.84 -14.16 11.80
CA ILE A 352 46.52 -15.58 11.88
C ILE A 352 46.55 -16.20 10.47
N LYS A 353 47.60 -16.97 10.17
CA LYS A 353 47.75 -17.69 8.89
C LYS A 353 47.08 -19.06 8.94
N ALA A 354 45.80 -19.13 8.61
CA ALA A 354 45.08 -20.41 8.49
C ALA A 354 45.36 -21.11 7.14
N PRO A 355 45.87 -22.35 7.11
CA PRO A 355 46.14 -23.09 5.88
C PRO A 355 44.87 -23.77 5.34
N ILE A 356 43.78 -23.00 5.21
CA ILE A 356 42.45 -23.48 4.82
C ILE A 356 42.11 -22.94 3.41
N VAL A 357 41.49 -23.78 2.59
CA VAL A 357 40.93 -23.46 1.27
C VAL A 357 39.42 -23.61 1.36
N VAL A 358 38.72 -22.63 0.79
CA VAL A 358 37.25 -22.61 0.70
C VAL A 358 36.86 -23.04 -0.71
N THR A 359 35.89 -23.96 -0.81
CA THR A 359 35.28 -24.35 -2.08
C THR A 359 33.78 -24.17 -1.98
N VAL A 360 33.22 -23.34 -2.86
CA VAL A 360 31.79 -23.05 -2.93
C VAL A 360 31.15 -23.96 -3.99
N ASN A 361 30.01 -24.57 -3.63
CA ASN A 361 29.13 -25.24 -4.57
C ASN A 361 27.98 -24.29 -4.92
N GLU A 362 27.94 -23.85 -6.18
CA GLU A 362 26.96 -22.87 -6.66
C GLU A 362 25.56 -23.45 -6.89
N GLU A 363 25.42 -24.78 -7.01
CA GLU A 363 24.12 -25.41 -7.28
C GLU A 363 23.23 -25.45 -6.03
N ASN A 364 23.83 -25.63 -4.85
CA ASN A 364 23.13 -25.78 -3.59
C ASN A 364 23.53 -24.74 -2.53
N ASN A 365 24.34 -23.73 -2.91
CA ASN A 365 24.87 -22.71 -2.01
C ASN A 365 25.61 -23.26 -0.77
N SER A 366 26.17 -24.47 -0.87
CA SER A 366 26.96 -25.05 0.22
C SER A 366 28.44 -24.71 0.08
N VAL A 367 29.12 -24.61 1.21
CA VAL A 367 30.54 -24.26 1.30
C VAL A 367 31.28 -25.36 2.03
N SER A 368 32.38 -25.80 1.45
CA SER A 368 33.26 -26.81 2.04
C SER A 368 34.66 -26.25 2.30
N TYR A 369 35.28 -26.74 3.37
CA TYR A 369 36.57 -26.27 3.84
C TYR A 369 37.56 -27.43 3.85
N LYS A 370 38.77 -27.20 3.32
CA LYS A 370 39.85 -28.20 3.29
C LYS A 370 41.19 -27.60 3.69
N TYR A 371 42.02 -28.36 4.40
CA TYR A 371 43.40 -27.94 4.65
C TYR A 371 44.23 -28.03 3.37
N LYS A 372 45.15 -27.08 3.17
CA LYS A 372 46.03 -27.02 1.99
C LYS A 372 46.96 -28.22 1.86
N ASN A 373 47.58 -28.64 2.96
CA ASN A 373 48.44 -29.81 3.04
C ASN A 373 48.56 -30.32 4.50
N GLU A 374 48.99 -31.58 4.67
CA GLU A 374 49.11 -32.21 5.99
C GLU A 374 50.20 -31.61 6.88
N LYS A 375 51.27 -31.06 6.30
CA LYS A 375 52.39 -30.47 7.05
C LYS A 375 51.98 -29.16 7.73
N ASP A 376 51.32 -28.28 7.00
CA ASP A 376 50.83 -26.98 7.48
C ASP A 376 49.64 -27.17 8.41
N LYS A 377 48.77 -28.17 8.13
CA LYS A 377 47.70 -28.58 9.05
C LYS A 377 48.27 -28.90 10.44
N ARG A 378 49.27 -29.80 10.54
CA ARG A 378 49.84 -30.21 11.83
C ARG A 378 50.42 -29.03 12.59
N LYS A 379 51.22 -28.19 11.92
CA LYS A 379 51.79 -26.98 12.53
C LYS A 379 50.72 -26.01 13.05
N PHE A 380 49.66 -25.81 12.25
CA PHE A 380 48.56 -24.92 12.60
C PHE A 380 47.77 -25.46 13.81
N LEU A 381 47.44 -26.75 13.82
CA LEU A 381 46.72 -27.36 14.95
C LEU A 381 47.57 -27.40 16.23
N GLU A 382 48.88 -27.66 16.12
CA GLU A 382 49.81 -27.61 17.26
C GLU A 382 49.91 -26.20 17.85
N GLN A 383 49.98 -25.16 17.01
CA GLN A 383 50.07 -23.76 17.45
C GLN A 383 48.89 -23.35 18.34
N TYR A 384 47.68 -23.81 18.01
CA TYR A 384 46.45 -23.49 18.75
C TYR A 384 46.02 -24.61 19.71
N LYS A 385 46.88 -25.61 19.97
CA LYS A 385 46.61 -26.74 20.88
C LYS A 385 45.32 -27.52 20.55
N LEU A 386 45.03 -27.68 19.26
CA LEU A 386 43.87 -28.41 18.75
C LEU A 386 44.22 -29.88 18.42
N SER A 387 43.21 -30.76 18.44
CA SER A 387 43.39 -32.18 18.12
C SER A 387 43.68 -32.37 16.63
N ASN A 388 44.51 -33.36 16.28
CA ASN A 388 44.87 -33.65 14.89
C ASN A 388 43.67 -34.11 14.00
N ASN A 389 42.55 -34.48 14.64
CA ASN A 389 41.30 -34.86 13.99
C ASN A 389 40.31 -33.69 13.80
N THR A 390 40.64 -32.49 14.26
CA THR A 390 39.74 -31.33 14.18
C THR A 390 39.52 -30.88 12.73
N THR A 391 38.24 -30.75 12.35
CA THR A 391 37.87 -30.30 11.00
C THR A 391 38.28 -28.85 10.75
N PRO A 392 38.49 -28.41 9.50
CA PRO A 392 38.82 -27.00 9.21
C PRO A 392 37.80 -26.02 9.77
N LEU A 393 36.51 -26.36 9.70
CA LEU A 393 35.42 -25.53 10.22
C LEU A 393 35.47 -25.42 11.74
N GLU A 394 35.63 -26.54 12.45
CA GLU A 394 35.80 -26.55 13.91
C GLU A 394 37.04 -25.77 14.35
N ALA A 395 38.14 -25.87 13.59
CA ALA A 395 39.35 -25.13 13.88
C ALA A 395 39.13 -23.61 13.72
N MET A 396 38.41 -23.19 12.67
CA MET A 396 38.04 -21.79 12.48
C MET A 396 37.20 -21.26 13.64
N ILE A 397 36.20 -22.02 14.09
CA ILE A 397 35.32 -21.59 15.19
C ILE A 397 36.12 -21.49 16.50
N LYS A 398 36.87 -22.54 16.88
CA LYS A 398 37.61 -22.54 18.15
C LYS A 398 38.66 -21.43 18.23
N ILE A 399 39.32 -21.12 17.12
CA ILE A 399 40.31 -20.03 17.07
C ILE A 399 39.61 -18.68 17.19
N SER A 400 38.42 -18.51 16.61
CA SER A 400 37.66 -17.26 16.73
C SER A 400 37.11 -17.00 18.14
N GLU A 401 37.06 -18.03 19.00
CA GLU A 401 36.66 -17.92 20.41
C GLU A 401 37.83 -17.60 21.35
N THR A 402 39.08 -17.68 20.85
CA THR A 402 40.32 -17.42 21.63
C THR A 402 40.81 -16.01 21.44
#